data_AF-B4I609-F1
#
_entry.id   AF-B4I609-F1
#
_cell.length_a   1.000
_cell.length_b   1.000
_cell.length_c   1.000
_cell.angle_alpha   90.00
_cell.angle_beta   90.00
_cell.angle_gamma   90.00
#
_symmetry.space_group_name_H-M   'P 1'
#
loop_
_entity.id
_entity.type
_entity.pdbx_description
1 polymer ?
#
loop_
_entity_poly.entity_id
_entity_poly.type
_entity_poly.pdbx_seq_one_letter_code
_entity_poly.pdbx_strand_id
1 'polypeptide(L)'
;MSYTRTIHSSASILKMNSALQISCLLVVLGCLLGSGHCQSEAEFTAKSREIAQMFGNPSVDKYTKARNLPALLAFYEKYSSRLRLTPQERNSINNAIRQYKAQRNQQVDGVSAQGGWLFDIIKTAISIIVKAVE
;
A
#
# COMPACT_ATOMS: atom_id res chain seq x y z
N MET A 1 -40.04 58.94 29.08
CA MET A 1 -39.12 59.60 28.12
C MET A 1 -37.69 59.30 28.53
N SER A 2 -37.02 58.40 27.81
CA SER A 2 -35.56 58.09 27.80
C SER A 2 -35.43 56.78 27.02
N TYR A 3 -34.96 56.78 25.77
CA TYR A 3 -33.56 56.52 25.38
C TYR A 3 -33.00 55.35 26.21
N THR A 4 -32.55 54.22 25.64
CA THR A 4 -31.43 54.14 24.71
C THR A 4 -31.19 52.67 24.32
N ARG A 5 -30.65 52.46 23.11
CA ARG A 5 -29.57 51.49 22.80
C ARG A 5 -29.96 50.05 22.43
N THR A 6 -30.23 49.83 21.15
CA THR A 6 -30.07 48.52 20.50
C THR A 6 -28.88 48.56 19.55
N ILE A 7 -27.67 48.57 20.11
CA ILE A 7 -26.42 48.29 19.37
C ILE A 7 -25.89 46.97 19.90
N HIS A 8 -26.54 45.86 19.55
CA HIS A 8 -26.11 44.52 19.98
C HIS A 8 -26.46 43.41 19.00
N SER A 9 -26.54 43.71 17.69
CA SER A 9 -26.97 42.71 16.68
C SER A 9 -25.89 42.29 15.67
N SER A 10 -24.77 43.01 15.57
CA SER A 10 -23.73 42.72 14.57
C SER A 10 -22.75 41.61 14.98
N ALA A 11 -22.53 41.40 16.29
CA ALA A 11 -21.57 40.40 16.78
C ALA A 11 -22.07 38.96 16.61
N SER A 12 -23.38 38.73 16.71
CA SER A 12 -23.98 37.40 16.56
C SER A 12 -23.95 36.89 15.11
N ILE A 13 -24.05 37.79 14.13
CA ILE A 13 -24.03 37.44 12.71
C ILE A 13 -22.63 36.97 12.27
N LEU A 14 -21.56 37.61 12.76
CA LEU A 14 -20.19 37.12 12.51
C LEU A 14 -19.97 35.71 13.09
N LYS A 15 -20.49 35.45 14.30
CA LYS A 15 -20.28 34.18 15.00
C LYS A 15 -21.01 33.00 14.33
N MET A 16 -22.19 33.23 13.76
CA MET A 16 -22.95 32.20 13.04
C MET A 16 -22.28 31.82 11.71
N ASN A 17 -21.68 32.80 11.01
CA ASN A 17 -21.01 32.55 9.74
C ASN A 17 -19.72 31.73 9.93
N SER A 18 -18.97 31.99 11.01
CA SER A 18 -17.77 31.20 11.35
C SER A 18 -18.08 29.73 11.64
N ALA A 19 -19.19 29.43 12.34
CA ALA A 19 -19.55 28.04 12.63
C ALA A 19 -19.89 27.24 11.36
N LEU A 20 -20.61 27.85 10.41
CA LEU A 20 -20.89 27.23 9.11
C LEU A 20 -19.62 27.02 8.28
N GLN A 21 -18.69 27.99 8.28
CA GLN A 21 -17.40 27.83 7.60
C GLN A 21 -16.56 26.70 8.20
N ILE A 22 -16.49 26.61 9.53
CA ILE A 22 -15.76 25.53 10.21
C ILE A 22 -16.41 24.18 9.92
N SER A 23 -17.74 24.08 9.97
CA SER A 23 -18.47 22.85 9.62
C SER A 23 -18.18 22.41 8.19
N CYS A 24 -18.17 23.34 7.23
CA CYS A 24 -17.86 23.04 5.83
C CYS A 24 -16.41 22.56 5.66
N LEU A 25 -15.45 23.24 6.30
CA LEU A 25 -14.04 22.83 6.29
C LEU A 25 -13.85 21.44 6.90
N LEU A 26 -14.53 21.11 8.00
CA LEU A 26 -14.46 19.79 8.62
C LEU A 26 -15.04 18.69 7.72
N VAL A 27 -16.15 18.96 7.01
CA VAL A 27 -16.72 18.03 6.03
C VAL A 27 -15.76 17.79 4.88
N VAL A 28 -15.18 18.86 4.30
CA VAL A 28 -14.20 18.75 3.21
C VAL A 28 -12.97 17.98 3.67
N LEU A 29 -12.44 18.26 4.87
CA LEU A 29 -11.30 17.55 5.44
C LEU A 29 -11.62 16.07 5.68
N GLY A 30 -12.81 15.76 6.20
CA GLY A 30 -13.30 14.38 6.37
C GLY A 30 -13.43 13.64 5.04
N CYS A 31 -13.94 14.29 3.99
CA CYS A 31 -14.03 13.73 2.65
C CYS A 31 -12.65 13.49 2.00
N LEU A 32 -11.69 14.41 2.18
CA LEU A 32 -10.32 14.23 1.66
C LEU A 32 -9.60 13.08 2.37
N LEU A 33 -9.69 13.01 3.70
CA LEU A 33 -9.08 11.93 4.48
C LEU A 33 -9.72 10.57 4.17
N GLY A 34 -11.05 10.53 4.03
CA GLY A 34 -11.78 9.32 3.66
C GLY A 34 -11.49 8.84 2.24
N SER A 35 -11.42 9.74 1.26
CA SER A 35 -11.14 9.38 -0.14
C SER A 35 -9.71 8.87 -0.34
N GLY A 36 -8.72 9.45 0.34
CA GLY A 36 -7.33 8.92 0.32
C GLY A 36 -7.22 7.52 0.93
N HIS A 37 -7.93 7.26 2.03
CA HIS A 37 -7.95 5.93 2.65
C HIS A 37 -8.68 4.93 1.74
N CYS A 38 -9.88 5.26 1.24
CA CYS A 38 -10.63 4.41 0.32
C CYS A 38 -9.87 4.11 -0.98
N GLN A 39 -9.18 5.10 -1.55
CA GLN A 39 -8.37 4.90 -2.75
C GLN A 39 -7.21 3.94 -2.48
N SER A 40 -6.54 4.06 -1.33
CA SER A 40 -5.48 3.15 -0.93
C SER A 40 -6.00 1.72 -0.65
N GLU A 41 -7.19 1.58 -0.07
CA GLU A 41 -7.83 0.28 0.16
C GLU A 41 -8.21 -0.41 -1.14
N ALA A 42 -8.85 0.31 -2.07
CA ALA A 42 -9.20 -0.21 -3.38
C ALA A 42 -7.97 -0.59 -4.22
N GLU A 43 -6.93 0.25 -4.20
CA GLU A 43 -5.67 -0.01 -4.91
C GLU A 43 -4.98 -1.28 -4.37
N PHE A 44 -4.88 -1.41 -3.05
CA PHE A 44 -4.30 -2.62 -2.44
C PHE A 44 -5.11 -3.85 -2.76
N THR A 45 -6.44 -3.79 -2.67
CA THR A 45 -7.30 -4.95 -2.98
C THR A 45 -7.13 -5.40 -4.43
N ALA A 46 -7.10 -4.45 -5.37
CA ALA A 46 -6.86 -4.74 -6.78
C ALA A 46 -5.48 -5.36 -7.02
N LYS A 47 -4.44 -4.80 -6.39
CA LYS A 47 -3.07 -5.31 -6.53
C LYS A 47 -2.85 -6.66 -5.85
N SER A 48 -3.43 -6.89 -4.69
CA SER A 48 -3.45 -8.18 -4.00
C SER A 48 -4.05 -9.26 -4.88
N ARG A 49 -5.18 -8.97 -5.54
CA ARG A 49 -5.82 -9.88 -6.50
C ARG A 49 -4.93 -10.17 -7.72
N GLU A 50 -4.28 -9.15 -8.27
CA GLU A 50 -3.32 -9.30 -9.38
C GLU A 50 -2.15 -10.21 -9.00
N ILE A 51 -1.58 -10.02 -7.81
CA ILE A 51 -0.50 -10.87 -7.29
C ILE A 51 -0.96 -12.31 -7.07
N ALA A 52 -2.13 -12.52 -6.46
CA ALA A 52 -2.69 -13.85 -6.26
C ALA A 52 -2.94 -14.56 -7.60
N GLN A 53 -3.48 -13.86 -8.60
CA GLN A 53 -3.70 -14.41 -9.94
C GLN A 53 -2.40 -14.72 -10.68
N MET A 54 -1.37 -13.88 -10.56
CA MET A 54 -0.11 -14.06 -11.26
C MET A 54 0.75 -15.17 -10.64
N PHE A 55 0.85 -15.21 -9.31
CA PHE A 55 1.78 -16.08 -8.60
C PHE A 55 1.11 -17.31 -7.98
N GLY A 56 -0.14 -17.20 -7.54
CA GLY A 56 -0.93 -18.29 -6.99
C GLY A 56 -1.51 -19.23 -8.04
N ASN A 57 -1.72 -18.75 -9.28
CA ASN A 57 -2.23 -19.60 -10.36
C ASN A 57 -1.16 -20.62 -10.84
N PRO A 58 -1.42 -21.93 -10.76
CA PRO A 58 -0.49 -22.95 -11.22
C PRO A 58 -0.34 -22.99 -12.76
N SER A 59 -1.29 -22.45 -13.52
CA SER A 59 -1.26 -22.40 -14.99
C SER A 59 -0.31 -21.33 -15.55
N VAL A 60 0.16 -20.39 -14.73
CA VAL A 60 1.14 -19.38 -15.15
C VAL A 60 2.54 -19.99 -15.12
N ASP A 61 3.24 -19.98 -16.25
CA ASP A 61 4.55 -20.60 -16.36
C ASP A 61 5.65 -19.88 -15.55
N LYS A 62 6.72 -20.62 -15.24
CA LYS A 62 7.82 -20.12 -14.40
C LYS A 62 8.52 -18.89 -14.99
N TYR A 63 8.61 -18.75 -16.31
CA TYR A 63 9.28 -17.61 -16.95
C TYR A 63 8.39 -16.37 -16.86
N THR A 64 7.07 -16.52 -17.04
CA THR A 64 6.12 -15.43 -16.81
C THR A 64 6.16 -14.96 -15.37
N LYS A 65 6.16 -15.86 -14.37
CA LYS A 65 6.33 -15.48 -12.96
C LYS A 65 7.65 -14.76 -12.71
N ALA A 66 8.76 -15.27 -13.28
CA ALA A 66 10.09 -14.65 -13.14
C ALA A 66 10.16 -13.24 -13.73
N ARG A 67 9.54 -13.01 -14.90
CA ARG A 67 9.44 -11.68 -15.53
C ARG A 67 8.63 -10.68 -14.70
N ASN A 68 7.64 -11.16 -13.95
CA ASN A 68 6.78 -10.35 -13.09
C ASN A 68 7.31 -10.21 -11.65
N LEU A 69 8.46 -10.81 -11.30
CA LEU A 69 9.08 -10.63 -9.97
C LEU A 69 9.24 -9.16 -9.55
N PRO A 70 9.67 -8.23 -10.42
CA PRO A 70 9.75 -6.81 -10.07
C PRO A 70 8.41 -6.22 -9.59
N ALA A 71 7.29 -6.66 -10.16
CA ALA A 71 5.96 -6.21 -9.74
C ALA A 71 5.59 -6.76 -8.34
N LEU A 72 5.94 -8.02 -8.05
CA LEU A 72 5.76 -8.60 -6.72
C LEU A 72 6.62 -7.89 -5.66
N LEU A 73 7.87 -7.60 -6.00
CA LEU A 73 8.80 -6.85 -5.15
C LEU A 73 8.25 -5.46 -4.82
N ALA A 74 7.80 -4.72 -5.83
CA ALA A 74 7.19 -3.40 -5.65
C ALA A 74 5.90 -3.47 -4.83
N PHE A 75 5.07 -4.49 -5.04
CA PHE A 75 3.88 -4.73 -4.22
C PHE A 75 4.25 -4.94 -2.75
N TYR A 76 5.22 -5.83 -2.47
CA TYR A 76 5.66 -6.09 -1.11
C TYR A 76 6.25 -4.85 -0.45
N GLU A 77 7.14 -4.13 -1.13
CA GLU A 77 7.73 -2.90 -0.61
C GLU A 77 6.66 -1.85 -0.26
N LYS A 78 5.64 -1.70 -1.11
CA LYS A 78 4.55 -0.73 -0.90
C LYS A 78 3.56 -1.14 0.19
N TYR A 79 3.24 -2.43 0.30
CA TYR A 79 2.11 -2.91 1.11
C TYR A 79 2.49 -3.89 2.24
N SER A 80 3.77 -4.13 2.49
CA SER A 80 4.25 -5.05 3.54
C SER A 80 3.71 -4.76 4.95
N SER A 81 3.37 -3.50 5.25
CA SER A 81 2.76 -3.08 6.51
C SER A 81 1.30 -3.51 6.65
N ARG A 82 0.61 -3.74 5.52
CA ARG A 82 -0.79 -4.18 5.46
C ARG A 82 -0.95 -5.70 5.44
N LEU A 83 0.12 -6.42 5.06
CA LEU A 83 0.15 -7.88 5.11
C LEU A 83 0.29 -8.37 6.56
N ARG A 84 -0.57 -9.31 6.97
CA ARG A 84 -0.54 -9.94 8.30
C ARG A 84 0.58 -10.99 8.37
N LEU A 85 1.82 -10.52 8.40
CA LEU A 85 3.02 -11.36 8.45
C LEU A 85 3.59 -11.42 9.87
N THR A 86 3.98 -12.61 10.28
CA THR A 86 4.84 -12.78 11.46
C THR A 86 6.21 -12.12 11.24
N PRO A 87 6.93 -11.74 12.31
CA PRO A 87 8.31 -11.26 12.18
C PRO A 87 9.22 -12.23 11.42
N GLN A 88 9.02 -13.54 11.60
CA GLN A 88 9.77 -14.58 10.91
C GLN A 88 9.50 -14.59 9.40
N GLU A 89 8.23 -14.53 8.99
CA GLU A 89 7.84 -14.45 7.58
C GLU A 89 8.38 -13.19 6.91
N ARG A 90 8.25 -12.04 7.58
CA ARG A 90 8.79 -10.76 7.10
C ARG A 90 10.30 -10.83 6.91
N ASN A 91 11.03 -11.42 7.86
CA ASN A 91 12.47 -11.61 7.75
C ASN A 91 12.85 -12.55 6.59
N SER A 92 12.09 -13.63 6.39
CA SER A 92 12.31 -14.57 5.28
C SER A 92 12.15 -13.88 3.91
N ILE A 93 11.07 -13.12 3.74
CA ILE A 93 10.83 -12.35 2.51
C ILE A 93 11.92 -11.30 2.30
N ASN A 94 12.25 -10.51 3.32
CA ASN A 94 13.30 -9.49 3.23
C ASN A 94 14.67 -10.09 2.85
N ASN A 95 15.01 -11.25 3.42
CA ASN A 95 16.22 -11.96 3.06
C ASN A 95 16.20 -12.44 1.60
N ALA A 96 15.07 -12.99 1.13
CA ALA A 96 14.89 -13.39 -0.26
C ALA A 96 15.07 -12.21 -1.23
N ILE A 97 14.44 -11.08 -0.92
CA ILE A 97 14.54 -9.84 -1.71
C ILE A 97 15.98 -9.35 -1.77
N ARG A 98 16.67 -9.32 -0.63
CA ARG A 98 18.07 -8.90 -0.55
C ARG A 98 18.97 -9.78 -1.43
N GLN A 99 18.79 -11.09 -1.37
CA GLN A 99 19.58 -12.03 -2.17
C GLN A 99 19.25 -11.91 -3.67
N TYR A 100 17.98 -11.75 -4.03
CA TYR A 100 17.58 -11.47 -5.40
C TYR A 100 18.24 -10.20 -5.97
N LYS A 101 18.22 -9.10 -5.19
CA LYS A 101 18.85 -7.84 -5.58
C LYS A 101 20.37 -7.97 -5.69
N ALA A 102 21.01 -8.66 -4.74
CA ALA A 102 22.46 -8.93 -4.78
C ALA A 102 22.83 -9.73 -6.04
N GLN A 103 22.09 -10.79 -6.34
CA GLN A 103 22.30 -11.61 -7.54
C GLN A 103 22.09 -10.79 -8.80
N ARG A 104 21.02 -10.00 -8.90
CA ARG A 104 20.74 -9.11 -10.03
C ARG A 104 21.88 -8.14 -10.31
N ASN A 105 22.48 -7.59 -9.24
CA ASN A 105 23.61 -6.66 -9.31
C ASN A 105 24.94 -7.35 -9.65
N GLN A 106 25.06 -8.66 -9.39
CA GLN A 106 26.24 -9.48 -9.69
C GLN A 106 26.19 -10.14 -11.08
N GLN A 107 25.15 -9.90 -11.87
CA GLN A 107 25.06 -10.43 -13.23
C GLN A 107 26.07 -9.73 -14.14
N VAL A 108 27.17 -10.43 -14.43
CA VAL A 108 28.03 -10.16 -15.59
C VAL A 108 27.44 -10.99 -16.74
N ASP A 109 27.11 -10.35 -17.87
CA ASP A 109 26.46 -10.97 -19.05
C ASP A 109 25.07 -11.61 -18.84
N GLY A 110 24.34 -11.22 -17.79
CA GLY A 110 22.93 -11.62 -17.61
C GLY A 110 22.72 -13.08 -17.17
N VAL A 111 23.79 -13.82 -16.85
CA VAL A 111 23.70 -15.20 -16.35
C VAL A 111 23.95 -15.22 -14.84
N SER A 112 22.98 -15.76 -14.12
CA SER A 112 23.07 -15.91 -12.67
C SER A 112 23.95 -17.08 -12.26
N ALA A 113 25.05 -16.81 -11.57
CA ALA A 113 26.01 -17.84 -11.12
C ALA A 113 25.45 -18.84 -10.09
N GLN A 114 24.30 -18.59 -9.47
CA GLN A 114 23.82 -19.35 -8.29
C GLN A 114 22.35 -19.78 -8.37
N GLY A 115 21.82 -20.03 -9.58
CA GLY A 115 20.39 -20.11 -9.87
C GLY A 115 19.53 -21.12 -9.08
N GLY A 116 20.09 -22.15 -8.43
CA GLY A 116 19.32 -23.19 -7.73
C GLY A 116 18.74 -22.74 -6.39
N TRP A 117 19.59 -22.47 -5.40
CA TRP A 117 19.15 -22.16 -4.03
C TRP A 117 18.35 -20.86 -3.93
N LEU A 118 18.69 -19.87 -4.78
CA LEU A 118 17.97 -18.60 -4.86
C LEU A 118 16.55 -18.78 -5.37
N PHE A 119 16.34 -19.74 -6.26
CA PHE A 119 15.01 -20.08 -6.73
C PHE A 119 14.13 -20.62 -5.60
N ASP A 120 14.66 -21.46 -4.72
CA ASP A 120 13.92 -22.01 -3.57
C ASP A 120 13.56 -20.94 -2.53
N ILE A 121 14.49 -20.03 -2.25
CA ILE A 121 14.27 -18.91 -1.33
C ILE A 121 13.21 -17.94 -1.88
N ILE A 122 13.30 -17.58 -3.16
CA ILE A 122 12.31 -16.71 -3.81
C ILE A 122 10.95 -17.41 -3.87
N LYS A 123 10.91 -18.70 -4.21
CA LYS A 123 9.67 -19.49 -4.23
C LYS A 123 8.98 -19.50 -2.87
N THR A 124 9.75 -19.65 -1.80
CA THR A 124 9.24 -19.60 -0.43
C THR A 124 8.66 -18.22 -0.11
N ALA A 125 9.38 -17.13 -0.43
CA ALA A 125 8.91 -15.77 -0.23
C ALA A 125 7.62 -15.47 -1.03
N ILE A 126 7.55 -15.90 -2.29
CA ILE A 126 6.33 -15.79 -3.12
C ILE A 126 5.17 -16.51 -2.42
N SER A 127 5.38 -17.75 -1.95
CA SER A 127 4.32 -18.52 -1.30
C SER A 127 3.78 -17.84 -0.05
N ILE A 128 4.64 -17.23 0.76
CA ILE A 128 4.23 -16.47 1.94
C ILE A 128 3.41 -15.23 1.53
N ILE A 129 3.87 -14.47 0.53
CA ILE A 129 3.15 -13.27 0.07
C ILE A 129 1.78 -13.64 -0.49
N VAL A 130 1.70 -14.68 -1.33
CA VAL A 130 0.43 -15.15 -1.91
C VAL A 130 -0.55 -15.55 -0.81
N LYS A 131 -0.11 -16.34 0.17
CA LYS A 131 -0.96 -16.72 1.32
C LYS A 131 -1.41 -15.53 2.18
N ALA A 132 -0.67 -14.43 2.18
CA ALA A 132 -1.00 -13.24 2.95
C ALA A 132 -1.97 -12.29 2.23
N VAL A 133 -2.21 -12.50 0.93
CA VAL A 133 -3.16 -11.72 0.12
C VAL A 133 -4.45 -12.47 -0.22
N GLU A 134 -4.45 -13.80 -0.08
CA GLU A 134 -5.64 -14.66 -0.13
C GLU A 134 -6.47 -14.56 1.16
#